data_AF-A0A7S2JZJ3-F1
#
_entry.id   AF-A0A7S2JZJ3-F1
#
_cell.length_a   1.000
_cell.length_b   1.000
_cell.length_c   1.000
_cell.angle_alpha   90.00
_cell.angle_beta   90.00
_cell.angle_gamma   90.00
#
_symmetry.space_group_name_H-M   'P 1'
#
loop_
_entity.id
_entity.type
_entity.pdbx_description
1 polymer ?
#
loop_
_entity_poly.entity_id
_entity_poly.type
_entity_poly.pdbx_seq_one_letter_code
_entity_poly.pdbx_strand_id
1 'polypeptide(L)'
;AIQQLLDGRNIEFCAESRSGELAPMGCGACWKQRLRWTMGWDETSLKHSGDMAGGEVNCRARCGLVWTFIVRWFLQMLSVGTFWVGFPLTLVWPLKACNWGLLITRLAQYCFIAGVGPWLFATLEAIFQVGHRGRQSCIQVFFVFIVASPFGFAGFSAFNIAQQIVSFYKIFSGTVSGWEVTARGPASAIGFPSVPEEQGNLVRDPSSDDGELIESGSDSD
;
A
#
# COMPACT_ATOMS: atom_id res chain seq x y z
N ALA A 1 -10.16 -13.95 0.78
CA ALA A 1 -9.17 -13.76 1.85
C ALA A 1 -9.83 -13.54 3.21
N ILE A 2 -10.46 -12.39 3.50
CA ILE A 2 -10.98 -12.12 4.86
C ILE A 2 -12.10 -13.07 5.27
N GLN A 3 -13.02 -13.38 4.36
CA GLN A 3 -14.06 -14.37 4.65
C GLN A 3 -13.48 -15.76 4.93
N GLN A 4 -12.45 -16.19 4.19
CA GLN A 4 -11.75 -17.45 4.47
C GLN A 4 -11.06 -17.44 5.83
N LEU A 5 -10.57 -16.27 6.27
CA LEU A 5 -9.95 -16.09 7.58
C LEU A 5 -11.01 -16.13 8.71
N LEU A 6 -12.20 -15.55 8.45
CA LEU A 6 -13.36 -15.62 9.35
C LEU A 6 -13.92 -17.05 9.44
N ASP A 7 -13.84 -17.82 8.35
CA ASP A 7 -14.19 -19.24 8.28
C ASP A 7 -13.12 -20.16 8.91
N GLY A 8 -12.09 -19.60 9.55
CA GLY A 8 -11.05 -20.35 10.26
C GLY A 8 -10.01 -21.05 9.37
N ARG A 9 -9.95 -20.75 8.07
CA ARG A 9 -8.95 -21.33 7.17
C ARG A 9 -7.58 -20.67 7.36
N ASN A 10 -6.52 -21.47 7.31
CA ASN A 10 -5.15 -20.96 7.36
C ASN A 10 -4.75 -20.37 6.00
N ILE A 11 -4.18 -19.16 6.05
CA ILE A 11 -3.56 -18.49 4.90
C ILE A 11 -2.07 -18.43 5.20
N GLU A 12 -1.27 -19.15 4.42
CA GLU A 12 0.18 -19.11 4.52
C GLU A 12 0.76 -18.09 3.54
N PHE A 13 1.72 -17.31 4.04
CA PHE A 13 2.44 -16.35 3.23
C PHE A 13 3.67 -17.03 2.62
N CYS A 14 3.68 -17.18 1.30
CA CYS A 14 4.87 -17.61 0.57
C CYS A 14 5.71 -16.38 0.20
N ALA A 15 6.81 -16.13 0.92
CA ALA A 15 7.69 -14.99 0.67
C ALA A 15 8.37 -15.01 -0.72
N GLU A 16 8.42 -16.19 -1.34
CA GLU A 16 8.95 -16.39 -2.70
C GLU A 16 7.92 -16.03 -3.77
N SER A 17 6.63 -15.96 -3.42
CA SER A 17 5.60 -15.43 -4.31
C SER A 17 5.79 -13.92 -4.49
N ARG A 18 6.50 -13.55 -5.56
CA ARG A 18 6.69 -12.15 -5.95
C ARG A 18 5.79 -11.85 -7.13
N SER A 19 4.80 -11.00 -6.91
CA SER A 19 4.06 -10.41 -8.03
C SER A 19 5.03 -9.54 -8.83
N GLY A 20 5.26 -9.88 -10.10
CA GLY A 20 6.03 -9.05 -11.04
C GLY A 20 5.28 -7.78 -11.48
N GLU A 21 4.36 -7.29 -10.66
CA GLU A 21 3.57 -6.09 -10.96
C GLU A 21 4.51 -4.89 -11.09
N LEU A 22 4.45 -4.25 -12.26
CA LEU A 22 5.21 -3.05 -12.54
C LEU A 22 4.75 -1.94 -11.59
N ALA A 23 5.72 -1.22 -11.01
CA ALA A 23 5.43 -0.04 -10.21
C ALA A 23 4.62 0.97 -11.04
N PRO A 24 3.67 1.70 -10.42
CA PRO A 24 2.86 2.68 -11.14
C PRO A 24 3.75 3.75 -11.78
N MET A 25 3.61 3.91 -13.10
CA MET A 25 4.34 4.93 -13.86
C MET A 25 3.69 6.30 -13.64
N GLY A 26 4.15 7.01 -12.61
CA GLY A 26 3.79 8.39 -12.32
C GLY A 26 2.80 8.59 -11.17
N CYS A 27 2.68 9.84 -10.72
CA CYS A 27 1.91 10.22 -9.54
C CYS A 27 0.41 9.97 -9.69
N GLY A 28 -0.17 10.17 -10.89
CA GLY A 28 -1.58 9.92 -11.15
C GLY A 28 -1.95 8.43 -11.07
N ALA A 29 -1.10 7.56 -11.62
CA ALA A 29 -1.27 6.11 -11.52
C ALA A 29 -1.12 5.64 -10.07
N CYS A 30 -0.11 6.14 -9.36
CA CYS A 30 0.12 5.86 -7.95
C CYS A 30 -1.09 6.29 -7.09
N TRP A 31 -1.61 7.50 -7.30
CA TRP A 31 -2.82 7.99 -6.63
C TRP A 31 -4.01 7.06 -6.84
N LYS A 32 -4.33 6.72 -8.09
CA LYS A 32 -5.45 5.82 -8.42
C LYS A 32 -5.28 4.44 -7.79
N GLN A 33 -4.09 3.85 -7.90
CA GLN A 33 -3.80 2.53 -7.34
C GLN A 33 -3.98 2.52 -5.82
N ARG A 34 -3.35 3.48 -5.13
CA ARG A 34 -3.43 3.60 -3.68
C ARG A 34 -4.84 3.95 -3.21
N LEU A 35 -5.57 4.80 -3.93
CA LEU A 35 -6.96 5.13 -3.60
C LEU A 35 -7.87 3.90 -3.70
N ARG A 36 -7.67 3.03 -4.70
CA ARG A 36 -8.39 1.75 -4.79
C ARG A 36 -8.12 0.85 -3.58
N TRP A 37 -6.87 0.77 -3.15
CA TRP A 37 -6.54 0.00 -1.94
C TRP A 37 -7.23 0.58 -0.71
N THR A 38 -7.15 1.90 -0.52
CA THR A 38 -7.80 2.58 0.61
C THR A 38 -9.30 2.31 0.61
N MET A 39 -9.99 2.50 -0.53
CA MET A 39 -11.43 2.19 -0.66
C MET A 39 -11.74 0.73 -0.32
N GLY A 40 -10.98 -0.22 -0.87
CA GLY A 40 -11.18 -1.63 -0.56
C GLY A 40 -11.00 -1.96 0.92
N TRP A 41 -9.98 -1.37 1.57
CA TRP A 41 -9.79 -1.52 3.01
C TRP A 41 -10.93 -0.91 3.80
N ASP A 42 -11.44 0.25 3.43
CA ASP A 42 -12.49 0.96 4.16
C ASP A 42 -13.85 0.26 4.02
N GLU A 43 -14.23 -0.13 2.80
CA GLU A 43 -15.44 -0.93 2.55
C GLU A 43 -15.41 -2.23 3.36
N THR A 44 -14.26 -2.91 3.35
CA THR A 44 -14.09 -4.16 4.08
C THR A 44 -14.12 -3.95 5.61
N SER A 45 -13.53 -2.86 6.10
CA SER A 45 -13.59 -2.46 7.51
C SER A 45 -15.03 -2.27 7.94
N LEU A 46 -15.82 -1.53 7.15
CA LEU A 46 -17.22 -1.24 7.44
C LEU A 46 -18.06 -2.52 7.40
N LYS A 47 -17.91 -3.33 6.34
CA LYS A 47 -18.70 -4.55 6.12
C LYS A 47 -18.49 -5.62 7.19
N HIS A 48 -17.26 -5.80 7.66
CA HIS A 48 -16.92 -6.89 8.60
C HIS A 48 -16.69 -6.42 10.04
N SER A 49 -16.85 -5.13 10.35
CA SER A 49 -16.61 -4.57 11.69
C SER A 49 -17.37 -5.31 12.80
N GLY A 50 -18.62 -5.73 12.55
CA GLY A 50 -19.44 -6.50 13.48
C GLY A 50 -18.95 -7.96 13.64
N ASP A 51 -18.60 -8.62 12.54
CA ASP A 51 -18.18 -10.02 12.52
C ASP A 51 -16.86 -10.24 13.28
N MET A 52 -16.00 -9.22 13.34
CA MET A 52 -14.73 -9.25 14.08
C MET A 52 -14.91 -9.40 15.60
N ALA A 53 -16.06 -8.97 16.14
CA ALA A 53 -16.37 -9.08 17.56
C ALA A 53 -17.00 -10.44 17.94
N GLY A 54 -17.60 -11.15 16.98
CA GLY A 54 -18.43 -12.33 17.25
C GLY A 54 -18.01 -13.65 16.59
N GLY A 55 -17.18 -13.66 15.55
CA GLY A 55 -16.88 -14.89 14.78
C GLY A 55 -15.87 -15.83 15.44
N GLU A 56 -15.83 -17.12 15.06
CA GLU A 56 -14.91 -18.17 15.55
C GLU A 56 -13.46 -18.00 15.05
N VAL A 57 -12.94 -16.78 15.06
CA VAL A 57 -11.60 -16.47 14.55
C VAL A 57 -10.54 -16.69 15.64
N ASN A 58 -9.40 -17.29 15.28
CA ASN A 58 -8.24 -17.42 16.15
C ASN A 58 -7.81 -16.05 16.74
N CYS A 59 -7.40 -16.02 18.01
CA CYS A 59 -7.02 -14.76 18.70
C CYS A 59 -5.95 -13.95 17.93
N ARG A 60 -4.92 -14.63 17.39
CA ARG A 60 -3.89 -14.00 16.57
C ARG A 60 -4.45 -13.33 15.31
N ALA A 61 -5.37 -14.01 14.62
CA ALA A 61 -6.05 -13.48 13.44
C ALA A 61 -6.93 -12.29 13.82
N ARG A 62 -7.68 -12.35 14.94
CA ARG A 62 -8.44 -11.22 15.47
C ARG A 62 -7.55 -10.00 15.74
N CYS A 63 -6.41 -10.19 16.40
CA CYS A 63 -5.46 -9.09 16.63
C CYS A 63 -4.97 -8.45 15.33
N GLY A 64 -4.67 -9.26 14.31
CA GLY A 64 -4.27 -8.75 12.98
C GLY A 64 -5.39 -7.96 12.30
N LEU A 65 -6.64 -8.44 12.39
CA LEU A 65 -7.81 -7.74 11.84
C LEU A 65 -8.07 -6.43 12.60
N VAL A 66 -8.07 -6.44 13.94
CA VAL A 66 -8.24 -5.24 14.78
C VAL A 66 -7.14 -4.22 14.50
N TRP A 67 -5.89 -4.66 14.37
CA TRP A 67 -4.78 -3.78 14.00
C TRP A 67 -5.03 -3.08 12.66
N THR A 68 -5.41 -3.85 11.65
CA THR A 68 -5.56 -3.35 10.27
C THR A 68 -6.80 -2.47 10.08
N PHE A 69 -7.89 -2.77 10.80
CA PHE A 69 -9.19 -2.13 10.60
C PHE A 69 -9.59 -1.09 11.64
N ILE A 70 -9.01 -1.11 12.84
CA ILE A 70 -9.35 -0.15 13.90
C ILE A 70 -8.11 0.66 14.26
N VAL A 71 -7.02 -0.02 14.62
CA VAL A 71 -5.81 0.67 15.09
C VAL A 71 -5.21 1.56 13.99
N ARG A 72 -5.17 1.08 12.74
CA ARG A 72 -4.75 1.89 11.58
C ARG A 72 -5.50 3.23 11.52
N TRP A 73 -6.82 3.19 11.63
CA TRP A 73 -7.68 4.37 11.58
C TRP A 73 -7.46 5.29 12.76
N PHE A 74 -7.39 4.71 13.94
CA PHE A 74 -7.17 5.45 15.18
C PHE A 74 -5.82 6.19 15.14
N LEU A 75 -4.74 5.53 14.72
CA LEU A 75 -3.43 6.14 14.57
C LEU A 75 -3.43 7.26 13.52
N GLN A 76 -4.17 7.09 12.41
CA GLN A 76 -4.32 8.13 11.41
C GLN A 76 -5.04 9.36 11.98
N MET A 77 -6.14 9.16 12.72
CA MET A 77 -6.88 10.26 13.36
C MET A 77 -6.06 10.97 14.43
N LEU A 78 -5.28 10.24 15.23
CA LEU A 78 -4.31 10.81 16.17
C LEU A 78 -3.26 11.65 15.45
N SER A 79 -2.76 11.17 14.31
CA SER A 79 -1.80 11.92 13.48
C SER A 79 -2.42 13.20 12.92
N VAL A 80 -3.68 13.16 12.48
CA VAL A 80 -4.41 14.37 12.06
C VAL A 80 -4.56 15.36 13.21
N GLY A 81 -5.06 14.88 14.35
CA GLY A 81 -5.30 15.71 15.53
C GLY A 81 -4.03 16.35 16.08
N THR A 82 -2.89 15.64 16.04
CA THR A 82 -1.63 16.16 16.58
C THR A 82 -0.90 17.08 15.61
N PHE A 83 -0.65 16.64 14.37
CA PHE A 83 0.17 17.39 13.41
C PHE A 83 -0.59 18.52 12.73
N TRP A 84 -1.84 18.28 12.32
CA TRP A 84 -2.58 19.21 11.48
C TRP A 84 -3.47 20.16 12.29
N VAL A 85 -3.88 19.76 13.48
CA VAL A 85 -4.71 20.60 14.37
C VAL A 85 -3.89 21.09 15.56
N GLY A 86 -3.28 20.17 16.32
CA GLY A 86 -2.56 20.47 17.54
C GLY A 86 -1.40 21.43 17.33
N PHE A 87 -0.50 21.15 16.38
CA PHE A 87 0.65 22.00 16.11
C PHE A 87 0.27 23.44 15.72
N PRO A 88 -0.60 23.71 14.72
CA PRO A 88 -1.04 25.08 14.43
C PRO A 88 -1.74 25.76 15.61
N LEU A 89 -2.55 25.01 16.37
CA LEU A 89 -3.22 25.54 17.55
C LEU A 89 -2.21 26.00 18.60
N THR A 90 -1.10 25.27 18.78
CA THR A 90 -0.03 25.69 19.71
C THR A 90 0.73 26.94 19.27
N LEU A 91 0.75 27.26 17.97
CA LEU A 91 1.36 28.50 17.46
C LEU A 91 0.51 29.74 17.78
N VAL A 92 -0.81 29.58 17.84
CA VAL A 92 -1.77 30.68 18.09
C VAL A 92 -2.12 30.79 19.58
N TRP A 93 -2.25 29.65 20.27
CA TRP A 93 -2.61 29.58 21.67
C TRP A 93 -1.44 28.97 22.47
N PRO A 94 -0.45 29.79 22.87
CA PRO A 94 0.69 29.29 23.62
C PRO A 94 0.20 28.70 24.95
N LEU A 95 0.23 27.37 25.06
CA LEU A 95 -0.19 26.64 26.24
C LEU A 95 0.69 27.08 27.41
N LYS A 96 0.08 27.78 28.39
CA LYS A 96 0.80 28.30 29.55
C LYS A 96 1.53 27.17 30.27
N ALA A 97 2.79 27.44 30.62
CA ALA A 97 3.72 26.45 31.17
C ALA A 97 3.29 25.83 32.51
N CYS A 98 2.38 26.47 33.25
CA CYS A 98 2.07 26.12 34.64
C CYS A 98 1.48 24.72 34.85
N ASN A 99 0.79 24.14 33.86
CA ASN A 99 0.16 22.81 34.01
C ASN A 99 0.60 21.79 32.95
N TRP A 100 0.66 22.17 31.68
CA TRP A 100 0.86 21.22 30.57
C TRP A 100 2.14 21.46 29.75
N GLY A 101 2.75 22.64 29.87
CA GLY A 101 3.89 23.03 29.01
C GLY A 101 5.08 22.08 29.12
N LEU A 102 5.48 21.72 30.35
CA LEU A 102 6.61 20.81 30.55
C LEU A 102 6.34 19.41 29.97
N LEU A 103 5.12 18.87 30.19
CA LEU A 103 4.74 17.56 29.67
C LEU A 103 4.73 17.56 28.14
N ILE A 104 4.16 18.59 27.52
CA ILE A 104 4.09 18.74 26.06
C ILE A 104 5.48 18.88 25.46
N THR A 105 6.35 19.70 26.05
CA THR A 105 7.73 19.86 25.57
C THR A 105 8.51 18.55 25.68
N ARG A 106 8.38 17.81 26.79
CA ARG A 106 9.05 16.51 26.96
C ARG A 106 8.51 15.46 26.01
N LEU A 107 7.19 15.38 25.82
CA LEU A 107 6.58 14.47 24.87
C LEU A 107 6.99 14.79 23.44
N ALA A 108 7.03 16.06 23.06
CA ALA A 108 7.51 16.50 21.75
C ALA A 108 8.98 16.13 21.52
N GLN A 109 9.84 16.27 22.53
CA GLN A 109 11.23 15.81 22.47
C GLN A 109 11.33 14.29 22.26
N TYR A 110 10.55 13.50 23.00
CA TYR A 110 10.53 12.04 22.82
C TYR A 110 10.02 11.65 21.44
N CYS A 111 8.94 12.26 20.96
CA CYS A 111 8.42 12.02 19.61
C CYS A 111 9.42 12.41 18.53
N PHE A 112 10.13 13.53 18.71
CA PHE A 112 11.17 13.96 17.78
C PHE A 112 12.33 12.95 17.73
N ILE A 113 12.83 12.50 18.88
CA ILE A 113 13.88 11.47 18.95
C ILE A 113 13.39 10.14 18.35
N ALA A 114 12.16 9.73 18.67
CA ALA A 114 11.55 8.51 18.14
C ALA A 114 11.30 8.57 16.63
N GLY A 115 11.16 9.75 16.03
CA GLY A 115 11.07 9.94 14.58
C GLY A 115 12.44 10.03 13.89
N VAL A 116 13.36 10.80 14.46
CA VAL A 116 14.71 11.02 13.91
C VAL A 116 15.55 9.75 13.96
N GLY A 117 15.43 8.95 15.03
CA GLY A 117 16.17 7.69 15.18
C GLY A 117 15.96 6.74 13.99
N PRO A 118 14.73 6.25 13.74
CA PRO A 118 14.42 5.39 12.61
C PRO A 118 14.81 5.98 11.26
N TRP A 119 14.64 7.30 11.07
CA TRP A 119 15.07 7.97 9.84
C TRP A 119 16.58 7.87 9.62
N LEU A 120 17.38 8.14 10.65
CA LEU A 120 18.84 8.01 10.58
C LEU A 120 19.25 6.56 10.34
N PHE A 121 18.67 5.61 11.07
CA PHE A 121 18.99 4.18 10.89
C PHE A 121 18.62 3.68 9.49
N ALA A 122 17.44 4.01 8.97
CA ALA A 122 17.03 3.62 7.62
C ALA A 122 17.92 4.25 6.54
N THR A 123 18.35 5.50 6.73
CA THR A 123 19.27 6.17 5.81
C THR A 123 20.65 5.52 5.85
N LEU A 124 21.18 5.22 7.03
CA LEU A 124 22.47 4.54 7.20
C LEU A 124 22.45 3.14 6.61
N GLU A 125 21.38 2.38 6.84
CA GLU A 125 21.17 1.07 6.22
C GLU A 125 21.21 1.18 4.69
N ALA A 126 20.47 2.14 4.12
CA ALA A 126 20.47 2.37 2.68
C ALA A 126 21.87 2.72 2.15
N ILE A 127 22.66 3.52 2.89
CA ILE A 127 24.05 3.88 2.55
C ILE A 127 24.94 2.63 2.54
N PHE A 128 24.85 1.79 3.57
CA PHE A 128 25.65 0.56 3.64
C PHE A 128 25.26 -0.45 2.54
N GLN A 129 24.02 -0.42 2.07
CA GLN A 129 23.56 -1.25 0.95
C GLN A 129 24.00 -0.74 -0.44
N VAL A 130 24.66 0.43 -0.54
CA VAL A 130 25.07 0.98 -1.85
C VAL A 130 26.02 0.06 -2.61
N GLY A 131 26.96 -0.57 -1.89
CA GLY A 131 27.94 -1.48 -2.49
C GLY A 131 27.33 -2.70 -3.18
N HIS A 132 26.11 -3.12 -2.80
CA HIS A 132 25.52 -4.37 -3.28
C HIS A 132 24.73 -4.25 -4.59
N ARG A 133 24.14 -3.09 -4.89
CA ARG A 133 23.24 -2.88 -6.06
C ARG A 133 23.68 -1.76 -7.03
N GLY A 134 24.87 -1.20 -6.84
CA GLY A 134 25.49 -0.26 -7.78
C GLY A 134 24.81 1.11 -7.89
N ARG A 135 24.78 1.70 -9.10
CA ARG A 135 24.33 3.09 -9.34
C ARG A 135 22.86 3.35 -8.98
N GLN A 136 22.00 2.33 -9.03
CA GLN A 136 20.60 2.43 -8.59
C GLN A 136 20.48 2.62 -7.08
N SER A 137 21.43 2.13 -6.28
CA SER A 137 21.42 2.33 -4.84
C SER A 137 21.65 3.77 -4.42
N CYS A 138 22.47 4.53 -5.14
CA CYS A 138 22.71 5.94 -4.82
C CYS A 138 21.40 6.75 -4.93
N ILE A 139 20.58 6.42 -5.94
CA ILE A 139 19.25 7.01 -6.12
C ILE A 139 18.33 6.54 -4.98
N GLN A 140 18.38 5.26 -4.60
CA GLN A 140 17.61 4.71 -3.49
C GLN A 140 17.90 5.43 -2.17
N VAL A 141 19.17 5.69 -1.83
CA VAL A 141 19.56 6.43 -0.63
C VAL A 141 18.92 7.81 -0.60
N PHE A 142 18.97 8.54 -1.72
CA PHE A 142 18.34 9.85 -1.83
C PHE A 142 16.82 9.78 -1.59
N PHE A 143 16.14 8.81 -2.18
CA PHE A 143 14.71 8.60 -1.95
C PHE A 143 14.39 8.21 -0.51
N VAL A 144 15.16 7.29 0.09
CA VAL A 144 14.98 6.90 1.51
C VAL A 144 15.17 8.11 2.40
N PHE A 145 16.22 8.90 2.19
CA PHE A 145 16.50 10.10 2.97
C PHE A 145 15.33 11.10 2.93
N ILE A 146 14.80 11.38 1.73
CA ILE A 146 13.69 12.32 1.55
C ILE A 146 12.39 11.76 2.13
N VAL A 147 12.01 10.53 1.76
CA VAL A 147 10.70 9.96 2.10
C VAL A 147 10.61 9.59 3.58
N ALA A 148 11.68 9.06 4.16
CA ALA A 148 11.74 8.73 5.59
C ALA A 148 12.05 9.95 6.48
N SER A 149 12.38 11.11 5.90
CA SER A 149 12.55 12.34 6.69
C SER A 149 11.26 12.74 7.38
N PRO A 150 11.30 13.52 8.48
CA PRO A 150 10.09 14.05 9.11
C PRO A 150 9.19 14.82 8.13
N PHE A 151 9.76 15.53 7.16
CA PHE A 151 9.00 16.25 6.12
C PHE A 151 8.38 15.30 5.10
N GLY A 152 9.12 14.27 4.68
CA GLY A 152 8.61 13.21 3.80
C GLY A 152 7.46 12.45 4.46
N PHE A 153 7.60 12.13 5.74
CA PHE A 153 6.55 11.51 6.56
C PHE A 153 5.31 12.40 6.68
N ALA A 154 5.48 13.71 6.91
CA ALA A 154 4.37 14.66 6.94
C ALA A 154 3.65 14.74 5.57
N GLY A 155 4.40 14.80 4.47
CA GLY A 155 3.85 14.78 3.11
C GLY A 155 3.13 13.47 2.79
N PHE A 156 3.69 12.34 3.18
CA PHE A 156 3.05 11.03 3.05
C PHE A 156 1.78 10.94 3.90
N SER A 157 1.79 11.48 5.12
CA SER A 157 0.61 11.56 5.98
C SER A 157 -0.49 12.41 5.34
N ALA A 158 -0.16 13.59 4.78
CA ALA A 158 -1.11 14.41 4.03
C ALA A 158 -1.71 13.65 2.83
N PHE A 159 -0.88 12.93 2.08
CA PHE A 159 -1.32 12.09 0.98
C PHE A 159 -2.31 11.02 1.47
N ASN A 160 -2.00 10.29 2.54
CA ASN A 160 -2.91 9.29 3.11
C ASN A 160 -4.24 9.92 3.57
N ILE A 161 -4.21 11.09 4.21
CA ILE A 161 -5.42 11.82 4.63
C ILE A 161 -6.28 12.16 3.40
N ALA A 162 -5.67 12.71 2.36
CA ALA A 162 -6.38 13.07 1.14
C ALA A 162 -7.02 11.83 0.48
N GLN A 163 -6.29 10.70 0.43
CA GLN A 163 -6.86 9.44 -0.06
C GLN A 163 -8.01 8.95 0.80
N GLN A 164 -7.90 9.10 2.11
CA GLN A 164 -8.91 8.68 3.06
C GLN A 164 -10.21 9.49 2.93
N ILE A 165 -10.08 10.81 2.75
CA ILE A 165 -11.20 11.73 2.49
C ILE A 165 -11.89 11.36 1.17
N VAL A 166 -11.12 11.19 0.09
CA VAL A 166 -11.68 10.85 -1.22
C VAL A 166 -12.33 9.47 -1.21
N SER A 167 -11.74 8.51 -0.48
CA SER A 167 -12.30 7.18 -0.29
C SER A 167 -13.69 7.25 0.34
N PHE A 168 -13.80 7.91 1.49
CA PHE A 168 -15.09 8.07 2.15
C PHE A 168 -16.09 8.83 1.30
N TYR A 169 -15.67 9.93 0.68
CA TYR A 169 -16.55 10.70 -0.20
C TYR A 169 -17.15 9.80 -1.29
N LYS A 170 -16.34 8.96 -1.94
CA LYS A 170 -16.78 8.03 -2.98
C LYS A 170 -17.68 6.92 -2.48
N ILE A 171 -17.39 6.37 -1.30
CA ILE A 171 -18.23 5.35 -0.65
C ILE A 171 -19.60 5.94 -0.30
N PHE A 172 -19.64 7.15 0.29
CA PHE A 172 -20.89 7.82 0.66
C PHE A 172 -21.68 8.31 -0.55
N SER A 173 -21.01 8.76 -1.62
CA SER A 173 -21.68 9.21 -2.84
C SER A 173 -22.18 8.07 -3.74
N GLY A 174 -21.91 6.80 -3.36
CA GLY A 174 -22.23 5.63 -4.17
C GLY A 174 -21.52 5.61 -5.53
N THR A 175 -20.52 6.46 -5.74
CA THR A 175 -19.79 6.61 -7.02
C THR A 175 -18.62 5.64 -7.07
N VAL A 176 -18.83 4.42 -6.58
CA VAL A 176 -17.89 3.33 -6.77
C VAL A 176 -18.20 2.74 -8.14
N SER A 177 -17.61 3.34 -9.18
CA SER A 177 -17.49 2.62 -10.47
C SER A 177 -16.86 1.28 -10.15
N GLY A 178 -17.45 0.20 -10.67
CA GLY A 178 -17.04 -1.17 -10.39
C GLY A 178 -15.54 -1.41 -10.61
N TRP A 179 -15.08 -2.61 -10.26
CA TRP A 179 -13.69 -3.02 -10.39
C TRP A 179 -13.17 -2.86 -11.84
N GLU A 180 -12.69 -1.67 -12.18
CA GLU A 180 -12.01 -1.40 -13.44
C GLU A 180 -10.59 -1.94 -13.27
N VAL A 181 -10.37 -3.15 -13.79
CA VAL A 181 -9.03 -3.67 -14.06
C VAL A 181 -8.37 -2.63 -14.95
N THR A 182 -7.41 -1.89 -14.41
CA THR A 182 -6.60 -0.96 -15.20
C THR A 182 -5.91 -1.79 -16.27
N ALA A 183 -6.41 -1.72 -17.51
CA ALA A 183 -5.86 -2.43 -18.64
C ALA A 183 -4.36 -2.11 -18.73
N ARG A 184 -3.54 -3.15 -18.93
CA ARG A 184 -2.13 -2.97 -19.22
C ARG A 184 -2.05 -2.06 -20.45
N GLY A 185 -1.31 -0.95 -20.36
CA GLY A 185 -1.04 -0.15 -21.56
C GLY A 185 -0.38 -1.03 -22.64
N PRO A 186 -0.59 -0.73 -23.94
CA PRO A 186 0.02 -1.50 -25.01
C PRO A 186 1.54 -1.56 -24.80
N ALA A 187 2.12 -2.75 -24.92
CA ALA A 187 3.56 -3.03 -24.72
C ALA A 187 4.48 -2.11 -25.55
N SER A 188 3.93 -1.50 -26.61
CA SER A 188 4.56 -0.50 -27.47
C SER A 188 5.10 0.73 -26.73
N ALA A 189 4.63 1.04 -25.52
CA ALA A 189 5.13 2.17 -24.74
C ALA A 189 6.51 1.92 -24.09
N ILE A 190 7.01 0.68 -24.06
CA ILE A 190 8.29 0.31 -23.42
C ILE A 190 9.40 0.09 -24.47
N GLY A 191 9.16 0.35 -25.75
CA GLY A 191 10.20 0.30 -26.79
C GLY A 191 10.76 -1.10 -27.06
N PHE A 192 10.05 -2.16 -26.63
CA PHE A 192 10.35 -3.50 -27.10
C PHE A 192 9.83 -3.65 -28.53
N PRO A 193 10.68 -4.05 -29.50
CA PRO A 193 10.21 -4.32 -30.85
C PRO A 193 9.20 -5.47 -30.79
N SER A 194 7.99 -5.19 -31.25
CA SER A 194 6.98 -6.22 -31.46
C SER A 194 7.48 -7.17 -32.54
N VAL A 195 7.84 -8.39 -32.15
CA VAL A 195 7.98 -9.49 -33.11
C VAL A 195 6.58 -9.73 -33.67
N PRO A 196 6.38 -9.74 -35.01
CA PRO A 196 5.09 -10.09 -35.58
C PRO A 196 4.78 -11.55 -35.22
N GLU A 197 3.71 -11.75 -34.45
CA GLU A 197 3.19 -13.06 -34.10
C GLU A 197 2.49 -13.63 -35.35
N GLU A 198 3.13 -14.60 -36.02
CA GLU A 198 2.48 -15.43 -37.03
C GLU A 198 1.30 -16.15 -36.35
N GLN A 199 0.08 -15.76 -36.69
CA GLN A 199 -1.13 -16.45 -36.30
C GLN A 199 -1.21 -17.81 -37.02
N GLY A 200 -0.52 -18.81 -36.49
CA GLY A 200 -0.80 -20.22 -36.76
C GLY A 200 -2.14 -20.59 -36.11
N ASN A 201 -3.11 -21.01 -36.93
CA ASN A 201 -4.40 -21.51 -36.49
C ASN A 201 -4.23 -22.79 -35.63
N LEU A 202 -4.09 -22.64 -34.32
CA LEU A 202 -4.16 -23.75 -33.38
C LEU A 202 -5.64 -24.10 -33.12
N VAL A 203 -6.10 -25.14 -33.82
CA VAL A 203 -7.40 -25.76 -33.56
C VAL A 203 -7.26 -26.62 -32.29
N ARG A 204 -8.03 -26.27 -31.26
CA ARG A 204 -8.07 -26.99 -29.98
C ARG A 204 -8.82 -28.31 -30.15
N ASP A 205 -8.15 -29.44 -29.95
CA ASP A 205 -8.80 -30.75 -29.90
C ASP A 205 -9.70 -30.84 -28.66
N PRO A 206 -11.03 -31.05 -28.81
CA PRO A 206 -11.96 -31.12 -27.69
C PRO A 206 -11.84 -32.41 -26.85
N SER A 207 -10.93 -33.33 -27.19
CA SER A 207 -10.83 -34.64 -26.54
C SER A 207 -9.62 -34.86 -25.62
N SER A 208 -8.67 -33.91 -25.50
CA SER A 208 -7.53 -34.02 -24.58
C SER A 208 -7.74 -33.20 -23.29
N ASP A 209 -7.79 -33.87 -22.13
CA ASP A 209 -8.01 -33.25 -20.80
C ASP A 209 -6.71 -32.78 -20.11
N ASP A 210 -5.57 -32.86 -20.80
CA ASP A 210 -4.24 -32.52 -20.31
C ASP A 210 -3.63 -31.27 -20.98
N GLY A 211 -4.31 -30.69 -21.98
CA GLY A 211 -3.98 -29.37 -22.51
C GLY A 211 -2.66 -29.28 -23.28
N GLU A 212 -2.10 -30.39 -23.76
CA GLU A 212 -0.97 -30.36 -24.69
C GLU A 212 -1.43 -29.97 -26.10
N LEU A 213 -0.71 -29.02 -26.71
CA LEU A 213 -0.91 -28.60 -28.09
C LEU A 213 0.01 -29.41 -29.00
N ILE A 214 -0.55 -30.10 -29.99
CA ILE A 214 0.23 -30.82 -31.01
C ILE A 214 0.48 -29.86 -32.19
N GLU A 215 1.75 -29.68 -32.56
CA GLU A 215 2.11 -29.01 -33.82
C GLU A 215 1.63 -29.85 -35.00
N SER A 216 0.77 -29.27 -35.85
CA SER A 216 0.42 -29.89 -37.13
C SER A 216 1.63 -29.81 -38.06
N GLY A 217 2.40 -30.89 -38.14
CA GLY A 217 3.42 -31.07 -39.16
C GLY A 217 2.80 -30.95 -40.56
N SER A 218 3.29 -30.00 -41.34
CA SER A 218 3.04 -29.88 -42.77
C SER A 218 3.97 -30.85 -43.50
N ASP A 219 3.51 -32.08 -43.72
CA ASP A 219 4.07 -32.92 -44.78
C ASP A 219 3.50 -32.44 -46.11
N SER A 220 4.38 -31.97 -47.00
CA SER A 220 4.10 -31.79 -48.42
C SER A 220 5.39 -31.96 -49.20
N ASP A 221 5.42 -33.00 -50.04
CA ASP A 221 6.36 -33.22 -51.14
C ASP A 221 6.42 -32.04 -52.13
#